data_AF-A0A846GF70-F1
#
_entry.id   AF-A0A846GF70-F1
#
_cell.length_a   1.000
_cell.length_b   1.000
_cell.length_c   1.000
_cell.angle_alpha   90.00
_cell.angle_beta   90.00
_cell.angle_gamma   90.00
#
_symmetry.space_group_name_H-M   'P 1'
#
loop_
_entity.id
_entity.type
_entity.pdbx_description
1 polymer ?
#
loop_
_entity_poly.entity_id
_entity_poly.type
_entity_poly.pdbx_seq_one_letter_code
_entity_poly.pdbx_strand_id
1 'polypeptide(L)'
;MNQAKVLFIDRFIFATTDEFDSQDIGIDSITDFVPEQDIILLDKTTFSAITSDSGTGFTVDAEFTIVTSDADAETSSAVIVYNSNNGKLFYNANGIEAEFGSGGEFANLTNIASISENDFLLRG
;
A
#
# COMPACT_ATOMS: atom_id res chain seq x y z
N MET A 1 -10.58 8.49 -36.87
CA MET A 1 -9.63 9.07 -35.91
C MET A 1 -9.75 8.28 -34.63
N ASN A 2 -8.78 7.40 -34.35
CA ASN A 2 -8.71 6.73 -33.06
C ASN A 2 -8.19 7.80 -32.10
N GLN A 3 -9.03 8.30 -31.20
CA GLN A 3 -8.54 9.13 -30.10
C GLN A 3 -7.61 8.25 -29.28
N ALA A 4 -6.32 8.57 -29.26
CA ALA A 4 -5.41 7.97 -28.30
C ALA A 4 -5.98 8.29 -26.90
N LYS A 5 -6.33 7.27 -26.13
CA LYS A 5 -6.60 7.42 -24.69
C LYS A 5 -5.31 7.99 -24.12
N VAL A 6 -5.34 9.25 -23.69
CA VAL A 6 -4.22 9.83 -22.95
C VAL A 6 -4.06 8.96 -21.70
N LEU A 7 -2.89 8.34 -21.56
CA LEU A 7 -2.52 7.52 -20.41
C LEU A 7 -2.23 8.51 -19.26
N PHE A 8 -3.28 8.91 -18.54
CA PHE A 8 -3.09 9.66 -17.30
C PHE A 8 -2.61 8.68 -16.24
N ILE A 9 -1.51 9.05 -15.59
CA ILE A 9 -0.97 8.34 -14.43
C ILE A 9 -1.62 8.98 -13.21
N ASP A 10 -2.35 8.18 -12.44
CA ASP A 10 -2.92 8.61 -11.16
C ASP A 10 -1.94 8.34 -10.01
N ARG A 11 -2.01 9.18 -8.98
CA ARG A 11 -1.22 9.03 -7.75
C ARG A 11 -2.15 9.06 -6.55
N PHE A 12 -2.23 7.95 -5.85
CA PHE A 12 -2.97 7.80 -4.61
C PHE A 12 -2.00 8.07 -3.45
N ILE A 13 -2.20 9.18 -2.74
CA ILE A 13 -1.22 9.71 -1.78
C ILE A 13 -1.71 9.46 -0.36
N PHE A 14 -0.98 8.62 0.37
CA PHE A 14 -1.21 8.33 1.79
C PHE A 14 -0.15 9.04 2.63
N ALA A 15 -0.50 10.20 3.16
CA ALA A 15 0.40 11.05 3.92
C ALA A 15 -0.35 11.90 4.96
N THR A 16 0.12 11.83 6.20
CA THR A 16 -0.30 12.60 7.38
C THR A 16 0.89 13.40 7.90
N THR A 17 0.67 14.24 8.91
CA THR A 17 1.77 14.96 9.61
C THR A 17 2.41 14.15 10.74
N ASP A 18 1.75 13.06 11.13
CA ASP A 18 2.07 12.22 12.28
C ASP A 18 2.11 10.75 11.85
N GLU A 19 2.52 9.85 12.74
CA GLU A 19 2.48 8.41 12.48
C GLU A 19 1.06 7.91 12.18
N PHE A 20 0.96 6.75 11.53
CA PHE A 20 -0.31 6.13 11.17
C PHE A 20 -1.26 6.04 12.36
N ASP A 21 -2.45 6.61 12.19
CA ASP A 21 -3.62 6.37 13.02
C ASP A 21 -4.78 6.04 12.09
N SER A 22 -5.42 4.89 12.31
CA SER A 22 -6.55 4.41 11.49
C SER A 22 -7.72 5.39 11.41
N GLN A 23 -7.90 6.25 12.42
CA GLN A 23 -8.97 7.26 12.45
C GLN A 23 -8.63 8.49 11.62
N ASP A 24 -7.33 8.83 11.51
CA ASP A 24 -6.87 9.99 10.77
C ASP A 24 -6.69 9.69 9.28
N ILE A 25 -6.14 8.52 8.95
CA ILE A 25 -5.88 8.12 7.56
C ILE A 25 -7.13 7.57 6.86
N GLY A 26 -8.02 6.91 7.60
CA GLY A 26 -9.21 6.26 7.05
C GLY A 26 -8.92 5.08 6.12
N ILE A 27 -9.93 4.66 5.34
CA ILE A 27 -9.82 3.58 4.35
C ILE A 27 -10.33 4.09 3.01
N ASP A 28 -9.43 4.21 2.04
CA ASP A 28 -9.77 4.66 0.70
C ASP A 28 -10.22 3.50 -0.21
N SER A 29 -11.20 3.76 -1.07
CA SER A 29 -11.60 2.81 -2.13
C SER A 29 -11.08 3.29 -3.49
N ILE A 30 -10.18 2.53 -4.08
CA ILE A 30 -9.57 2.79 -5.38
C ILE A 30 -10.21 1.86 -6.41
N THR A 31 -10.87 2.42 -7.42
CA THR A 31 -11.77 1.65 -8.29
C THR A 31 -11.17 1.14 -9.58
N ASP A 32 -10.08 1.73 -10.03
CA ASP A 32 -9.57 1.56 -11.39
C ASP A 32 -8.04 1.63 -11.48
N PHE A 33 -7.34 1.25 -10.40
CA PHE A 33 -5.88 1.20 -10.36
C PHE A 33 -5.31 0.40 -11.53
N VAL A 34 -4.42 1.01 -12.31
CA VAL A 34 -3.72 0.40 -13.43
C VAL A 34 -2.27 0.10 -13.02
N PRO A 35 -1.88 -1.20 -12.88
CA PRO A 35 -0.50 -1.57 -12.55
C PRO A 35 0.51 -1.05 -13.58
N GLU A 36 1.72 -0.77 -13.11
CA GLU A 36 2.85 -0.19 -13.85
C GLU A 36 2.56 1.21 -14.45
N GLN A 37 1.43 1.82 -14.09
CA GLN A 37 0.98 3.12 -14.56
C GLN A 37 0.65 4.03 -13.38
N ASP A 38 -0.34 3.64 -12.58
CA ASP A 38 -0.73 4.40 -11.39
C ASP A 38 0.22 4.11 -10.23
N ILE A 39 0.26 5.02 -9.26
CA ILE A 39 1.21 4.95 -8.15
C ILE A 39 0.47 5.05 -6.81
N ILE A 40 0.84 4.16 -5.89
CA ILE A 40 0.52 4.25 -4.47
C ILE A 40 1.70 4.92 -3.78
N LEU A 41 1.52 6.18 -3.37
CA LEU A 41 2.55 6.94 -2.67
C LEU A 41 2.35 6.81 -1.16
N LEU A 42 3.37 6.28 -0.48
CA LEU A 42 3.42 6.14 0.97
C LEU A 42 4.41 7.13 1.55
N ASP A 43 3.96 7.98 2.49
CA ASP A 43 4.84 8.86 3.25
C ASP A 43 5.41 8.13 4.46
N LYS A 44 6.74 8.10 4.58
CA LYS A 44 7.43 7.39 5.66
C LYS A 44 7.24 8.03 7.04
N THR A 45 6.76 9.27 7.10
CA THR A 45 6.32 9.88 8.37
C THR A 45 5.06 9.18 8.89
N THR A 46 4.12 8.86 7.98
CA THR A 46 2.90 8.12 8.29
C THR A 46 3.20 6.65 8.53
N PHE A 47 3.88 6.00 7.58
CA PHE A 47 4.21 4.58 7.62
C PHE A 47 5.60 4.37 8.23
N SER A 48 5.78 4.74 9.49
CA SER A 48 7.09 4.85 10.15
C SER A 48 7.87 3.54 10.31
N ALA A 49 7.21 2.39 10.16
CA ALA A 49 7.88 1.08 10.13
C ALA A 49 8.62 0.80 8.79
N ILE A 50 8.40 1.61 7.74
CA ILE A 50 9.12 1.48 6.46
C ILE A 50 10.55 2.02 6.62
N THR A 51 11.52 1.12 6.47
CA THR A 51 12.96 1.43 6.53
C THR A 51 13.62 1.53 5.15
N SER A 52 12.94 1.09 4.08
CA SER A 52 13.37 1.31 2.70
C SER A 52 13.72 2.77 2.39
N ASP A 53 14.66 2.96 1.47
CA ASP A 53 15.04 4.28 0.98
C ASP A 53 13.88 4.95 0.24
N SER A 54 13.86 6.29 0.25
CA SER A 54 12.94 7.06 -0.59
C SER A 54 13.16 6.75 -2.08
N GLY A 55 12.09 6.47 -2.83
CA GLY A 55 12.18 6.09 -4.24
C GLY A 55 11.03 5.18 -4.68
N THR A 56 11.13 4.66 -5.91
CA THR A 56 10.19 3.67 -6.44
C THR A 56 10.47 2.32 -5.81
N GLY A 57 9.41 1.65 -5.35
CA GLY A 57 9.48 0.34 -4.70
C GLY A 57 10.11 0.36 -3.32
N PHE A 58 10.51 -0.82 -2.87
CA PHE A 58 11.11 -1.05 -1.55
C PHE A 58 12.57 -1.48 -1.76
N THR A 59 13.52 -0.83 -1.08
CA THR A 59 14.92 -1.29 -1.10
C THR A 59 15.17 -2.42 -0.11
N VAL A 60 14.19 -2.70 0.75
CA VAL A 60 14.13 -3.86 1.64
C VAL A 60 12.98 -4.75 1.15
N ASP A 61 13.29 -5.77 0.35
CA ASP A 61 12.31 -6.68 -0.28
C ASP A 61 11.30 -7.28 0.72
N ALA A 62 11.70 -7.47 1.98
CA ALA A 62 10.84 -8.04 3.02
C ALA A 62 9.72 -7.10 3.52
N GLU A 63 9.72 -5.82 3.12
CA GLU A 63 8.74 -4.82 3.59
C GLU A 63 7.43 -4.82 2.80
N PHE A 64 7.38 -5.47 1.64
CA PHE A 64 6.15 -5.66 0.89
C PHE A 64 5.87 -7.14 0.68
N THR A 65 4.61 -7.54 0.77
CA THR A 65 4.20 -8.88 0.38
C THR A 65 2.78 -8.94 -0.13
N ILE A 66 2.47 -10.02 -0.84
CA ILE A 66 1.15 -10.34 -1.34
C ILE A 66 0.67 -11.62 -0.66
N VAL A 67 -0.51 -11.56 -0.05
CA VAL A 67 -1.18 -12.68 0.60
C VAL A 67 -2.53 -12.96 -0.07
N THR A 68 -3.24 -13.96 0.45
CA THR A 68 -4.56 -14.38 -0.06
C THR A 68 -5.66 -14.35 1.00
N SER A 69 -5.36 -13.94 2.24
CA SER A 69 -6.36 -13.78 3.29
C SER A 69 -5.99 -12.65 4.25
N ASP A 70 -7.01 -12.07 4.91
CA ASP A 70 -6.79 -11.02 5.92
C ASP A 70 -6.05 -11.62 7.15
N ALA A 71 -6.29 -12.89 7.48
CA ALA A 71 -5.57 -13.59 8.56
C ALA A 71 -4.07 -13.75 8.27
N ASP A 72 -3.69 -14.01 7.01
CA ASP A 72 -2.28 -14.02 6.61
C ASP A 72 -1.68 -12.60 6.65
N ALA A 73 -2.50 -11.56 6.40
CA ALA A 73 -2.05 -10.18 6.51
C ALA A 73 -1.76 -9.78 7.96
N GLU A 74 -2.64 -10.15 8.90
CA GLU A 74 -2.53 -9.92 10.35
C GLU A 74 -1.36 -10.67 11.01
N THR A 75 -0.66 -11.56 10.29
CA THR A 75 0.48 -12.33 10.83
C THR A 75 1.71 -12.27 9.93
N SER A 76 1.68 -11.43 8.89
CA SER A 76 2.77 -11.22 7.95
C SER A 76 3.97 -10.58 8.62
N SER A 77 5.19 -10.88 8.19
CA SER A 77 6.37 -10.12 8.63
C SER A 77 6.60 -8.82 7.84
N ALA A 78 5.87 -8.62 6.73
CA ALA A 78 6.02 -7.45 5.86
C ALA A 78 5.24 -6.25 6.39
N VAL A 79 5.73 -5.05 6.10
CA VAL A 79 5.18 -3.77 6.57
C VAL A 79 3.94 -3.37 5.77
N ILE A 80 3.98 -3.54 4.45
CA ILE A 80 2.86 -3.30 3.54
C ILE A 80 2.39 -4.64 2.99
N VAL A 81 1.12 -4.96 3.20
CA VAL A 81 0.57 -6.25 2.82
C VAL A 81 -0.62 -6.05 1.89
N TYR A 82 -0.56 -6.64 0.71
CA TYR A 82 -1.68 -6.66 -0.24
C TYR A 82 -2.39 -8.00 -0.21
N ASN A 83 -3.71 -8.00 0.02
CA ASN A 83 -4.52 -9.20 -0.12
C ASN A 83 -5.10 -9.28 -1.55
N SER A 84 -4.50 -10.16 -2.36
CA SER A 84 -4.87 -10.38 -3.76
C SER A 84 -6.25 -11.03 -3.97
N ASN A 85 -6.92 -11.52 -2.92
CA ASN A 85 -8.26 -12.07 -3.03
C ASN A 85 -9.37 -11.02 -2.86
N ASN A 86 -9.10 -9.89 -2.21
CA ASN A 86 -10.12 -8.88 -1.91
C ASN A 86 -9.70 -7.43 -2.19
N GLY A 87 -8.45 -7.18 -2.59
CA GLY A 87 -7.96 -5.86 -2.97
C GLY A 87 -7.46 -5.01 -1.80
N LYS A 88 -7.55 -5.48 -0.56
CA LYS A 88 -7.16 -4.69 0.61
C LYS A 88 -5.66 -4.51 0.72
N LEU A 89 -5.26 -3.31 1.13
CA LEU A 89 -3.92 -2.93 1.50
C LEU A 89 -3.88 -2.62 2.99
N PHE A 90 -2.94 -3.28 3.67
CA PHE A 90 -2.73 -3.17 5.10
C PHE A 90 -1.35 -2.59 5.39
N TYR A 91 -1.28 -1.77 6.43
CA TYR A 91 -0.06 -1.42 7.11
C TYR A 91 0.06 -2.29 8.36
N ASN A 92 1.11 -3.11 8.43
CA ASN A 92 1.44 -3.93 9.58
C ASN A 92 2.63 -3.30 10.33
N ALA A 93 2.33 -2.58 11.41
CA ALA A 93 3.34 -1.84 12.18
C ALA A 93 4.12 -2.71 13.17
N ASN A 94 3.59 -3.87 13.56
CA ASN A 94 4.16 -4.75 14.59
C ASN A 94 4.76 -6.06 14.05
N GLY A 95 4.80 -6.24 12.72
CA GLY A 95 5.44 -7.39 12.08
C GLY A 95 4.75 -8.71 12.40
N ILE A 96 5.49 -9.73 12.82
CA ILE A 96 4.93 -11.08 13.05
C ILE A 96 4.01 -11.19 14.27
N GLU A 97 3.90 -10.14 15.07
CA GLU A 97 2.91 -10.11 16.15
C GLU A 97 1.50 -10.10 15.55
N ALA A 98 0.54 -10.73 16.24
CA ALA A 98 -0.81 -10.81 15.71
C ALA A 98 -1.45 -9.41 15.56
N GLU A 99 -2.41 -9.34 14.64
CA GLU A 99 -3.13 -8.10 14.27
C GLU A 99 -2.18 -7.12 13.55
N PHE A 100 -2.42 -5.80 13.62
CA PHE A 100 -1.60 -4.81 12.89
C PHE A 100 -0.86 -3.84 13.83
N GLY A 101 -0.96 -4.04 15.14
CA GLY A 101 -0.43 -3.11 16.14
C GLY A 101 -1.14 -1.77 16.04
N SER A 102 -0.39 -0.69 15.80
CA SER A 102 -0.96 0.64 15.49
C SER A 102 -1.43 0.77 14.04
N GLY A 103 -1.16 -0.21 13.19
CA GLY A 103 -1.55 -0.23 11.79
C GLY A 103 -2.98 -0.68 11.52
N GLY A 104 -3.25 -1.06 10.27
CA GLY A 104 -4.57 -1.49 9.82
C GLY A 104 -4.76 -1.40 8.30
N GLU A 105 -5.98 -1.68 7.84
CA GLU A 105 -6.39 -1.40 6.46
C GLU A 105 -6.35 0.11 6.20
N PHE A 106 -5.79 0.53 5.07
CA PHE A 106 -5.73 1.94 4.67
C PHE A 106 -6.26 2.19 3.26
N ALA A 107 -6.31 1.16 2.42
CA ALA A 107 -6.86 1.26 1.09
C ALA A 107 -7.43 -0.08 0.61
N ASN A 108 -8.33 -0.01 -0.35
CA ASN A 108 -8.87 -1.17 -1.05
C ASN A 108 -8.89 -0.92 -2.56
N LEU A 109 -8.10 -1.68 -3.30
CA LEU A 109 -8.16 -1.77 -4.76
C LEU A 109 -9.35 -2.64 -5.16
N THR A 110 -10.52 -2.03 -5.31
CA THR A 110 -11.77 -2.78 -5.56
C THR A 110 -11.80 -3.51 -6.91
N ASN A 111 -10.91 -3.15 -7.84
CA ASN A 111 -10.69 -3.88 -9.09
C ASN A 111 -9.73 -5.07 -8.94
N ILE A 112 -9.19 -5.32 -7.74
CA ILE A 112 -8.26 -6.40 -7.40
C ILE A 112 -7.07 -6.40 -8.38
N ALA A 113 -6.49 -5.21 -8.59
CA ALA A 113 -5.38 -5.04 -9.51
C ALA A 113 -4.19 -5.94 -9.14
N SER A 114 -3.51 -6.49 -10.15
CA SER A 114 -2.29 -7.29 -9.93
C SER A 114 -1.10 -6.36 -9.76
N ILE A 115 -0.92 -5.83 -8.55
CA ILE A 115 0.17 -4.90 -8.22
C ILE A 115 1.46 -5.63 -7.83
N SER A 116 2.55 -4.88 -7.83
CA SER A 116 3.89 -5.25 -7.41
C SER A 116 4.55 -4.10 -6.65
N GLU A 117 5.76 -4.31 -6.15
CA GLU A 117 6.56 -3.26 -5.50
C GLU A 117 6.76 -2.03 -6.39
N ASN A 118 6.82 -2.20 -7.72
CA ASN A 118 7.02 -1.09 -8.66
C ASN A 118 5.83 -0.11 -8.74
N ASP A 119 4.67 -0.50 -8.20
CA ASP A 119 3.48 0.34 -8.11
C ASP A 119 3.53 1.29 -6.91
N PHE A 120 4.56 1.19 -6.07
CA PHE A 120 4.74 2.01 -4.89
C PHE A 120 5.80 3.09 -5.09
N LEU A 121 5.58 4.23 -4.44
CA LEU A 121 6.58 5.28 -4.28
C LEU A 121 6.68 5.68 -2.81
N LEU A 122 7.88 5.55 -2.25
CA LEU A 122 8.19 5.94 -0.89
C LEU A 122 8.73 7.36 -0.86
N ARG A 123 8.19 8.19 0.05
CA ARG A 123 8.61 9.57 0.26
C ARG A 123 8.91 9.80 1.75
N GLY A 124 10.08 10.34 2.06
CA GLY A 124 10.48 10.70 3.43
C GLY A 124 11.95 10.46 3.70
#